data_AF-A0A7Y2WAC7-F1
#
_entry.id   AF-A0A7Y2WAC7-F1
#
_cell.length_a   1.000
_cell.length_b   1.000
_cell.length_c   1.000
_cell.angle_alpha   90.00
_cell.angle_beta   90.00
_cell.angle_gamma   90.00
#
_symmetry.space_group_name_H-M   'P 1'
#
loop_
_entity.id
_entity.type
_entity.pdbx_description
1 polymer ?
#
loop_
_entity_poly.entity_id
_entity_poly.type
_entity_poly.pdbx_seq_one_letter_code
_entity_poly.pdbx_strand_id
1 'polypeptide(L)'
;MIYVIALLLLGIFVVLIGLVFKNKNDIYQEFTDFDTLVNFIQKKYKCEIQDQVPLYGFVHRAYISNDEIKLGISDKPILCVEVMLLLENKKIQIIESICPRLNTELKEGDFIAVLPFYNLRHQIWSYVTLAKLYSIYLGNNQGFKIQENYAKG
;
A
#
# COMPACT_ATOMS: atom_id res chain seq x y z
N MET A 1 -22.78 -23.32 -45.74
CA MET A 1 -23.09 -22.27 -44.74
C MET A 1 -22.74 -22.67 -43.32
N ILE A 2 -23.23 -23.81 -42.79
CA ILE A 2 -22.99 -24.23 -41.40
C ILE A 2 -21.49 -24.32 -41.04
N TYR A 3 -20.65 -24.86 -41.94
CA TYR A 3 -19.20 -24.93 -41.72
C TYR A 3 -18.49 -23.58 -41.65
N VAL A 4 -19.00 -22.57 -42.37
CA VAL A 4 -18.43 -21.21 -42.35
C VAL A 4 -18.75 -20.52 -41.03
N ILE A 5 -19.96 -20.73 -40.50
CA ILE A 5 -20.40 -20.21 -39.20
C ILE A 5 -19.60 -20.87 -38.06
N ALA A 6 -19.36 -22.18 -38.14
CA ALA A 6 -18.59 -22.92 -37.15
C ALA A 6 -17.11 -22.44 -37.08
N LEU A 7 -16.47 -22.18 -38.23
CA LEU A 7 -15.11 -21.64 -38.29
C LEU A 7 -15.02 -20.21 -37.71
N LEU A 8 -16.03 -19.38 -37.94
CA LEU A 8 -16.11 -18.03 -37.40
C LEU A 8 -16.23 -18.03 -35.87
N LEU A 9 -17.09 -18.89 -35.33
CA LEU A 9 -17.25 -19.06 -33.88
C LEU A 9 -15.98 -19.61 -33.22
N LEU A 10 -15.28 -20.54 -33.87
CA LEU A 10 -14.01 -21.08 -33.38
C LEU A 10 -12.93 -19.98 -33.30
N GLY A 11 -12.84 -19.12 -34.32
CA GLY A 11 -11.90 -17.98 -34.33
C GLY A 11 -12.17 -16.99 -33.21
N ILE A 12 -13.45 -16.64 -32.98
CA ILE A 12 -13.86 -15.76 -31.87
C ILE A 12 -13.52 -16.40 -30.52
N PHE A 13 -13.75 -17.70 -30.38
CA PHE A 13 -13.46 -18.44 -29.15
C PHE A 13 -11.95 -18.47 -28.84
N VAL A 14 -11.10 -18.67 -29.85
CA VAL A 14 -9.62 -18.63 -29.68
C VAL A 14 -9.14 -17.23 -29.31
N VAL A 15 -9.72 -16.16 -29.87
CA VAL A 15 -9.40 -14.77 -29.51
C VAL A 15 -9.83 -14.46 -28.08
N LEU A 16 -11.01 -14.90 -27.65
CA LEU A 16 -11.50 -14.74 -26.28
C LEU A 16 -10.64 -15.51 -25.28
N ILE A 17 -10.28 -16.75 -25.58
CA ILE A 17 -9.34 -17.55 -24.79
C ILE A 17 -7.99 -16.84 -24.72
N GLY A 18 -7.44 -16.37 -25.85
CA GLY A 18 -6.18 -15.64 -25.90
C GLY A 18 -6.20 -14.36 -25.05
N LEU A 19 -7.32 -13.66 -24.97
CA LEU A 19 -7.52 -12.49 -24.09
C LEU A 19 -7.61 -12.88 -22.60
N VAL A 20 -8.24 -14.02 -22.28
CA VAL A 20 -8.33 -14.55 -20.90
C VAL A 20 -6.97 -15.05 -20.41
N PHE A 21 -6.17 -15.69 -21.26
CA PHE A 21 -4.83 -16.18 -20.92
C PHE A 21 -3.74 -15.10 -20.97
N LYS A 22 -4.00 -13.90 -21.50
CA LYS A 22 -2.99 -12.83 -21.61
C LYS A 22 -2.61 -12.18 -20.29
N ASN A 23 -3.36 -12.41 -19.20
CA ASN A 23 -3.17 -11.67 -17.96
C ASN A 23 -3.24 -12.60 -16.76
N LYS A 24 -2.09 -13.13 -16.35
CA LYS A 24 -1.75 -13.46 -14.94
C LYS A 24 -0.33 -14.03 -14.82
N ASN A 25 0.64 -13.43 -15.51
CA ASN A 25 1.99 -13.49 -14.95
C ASN A 25 1.93 -12.58 -13.72
N ASP A 26 1.85 -13.17 -12.54
CA ASP A 26 2.22 -12.49 -11.31
C ASP A 26 3.70 -12.13 -11.44
N ILE A 27 3.95 -10.96 -12.05
CA ILE A 27 5.31 -10.50 -12.31
C ILE A 27 5.90 -10.14 -10.96
N TYR A 28 6.75 -11.05 -10.46
CA TYR A 28 7.71 -10.75 -9.42
C TYR A 28 8.60 -9.60 -9.93
N GLN A 29 8.63 -8.49 -9.21
CA GLN A 29 9.44 -7.33 -9.57
C GLN A 29 10.13 -6.76 -8.34
N GLU A 30 11.45 -6.80 -8.36
CA GLU A 30 12.28 -6.10 -7.38
C GLU A 30 12.66 -4.72 -7.90
N PHE A 31 12.56 -3.71 -7.03
CA PHE A 31 12.86 -2.32 -7.34
C PHE A 31 14.10 -1.91 -6.56
N THR A 32 15.18 -1.63 -7.29
CA THR A 32 16.42 -1.08 -6.73
C THR A 32 16.48 0.45 -6.81
N ASP A 33 15.64 1.04 -7.67
CA ASP A 33 15.55 2.47 -7.91
C ASP A 33 14.25 3.06 -7.32
N PHE A 34 14.40 4.18 -6.61
CA PHE A 34 13.30 4.86 -5.91
C PHE A 34 12.25 5.39 -6.89
N ASP A 35 12.68 6.06 -7.96
CA ASP A 35 11.76 6.65 -8.93
C ASP A 35 10.95 5.57 -9.65
N THR A 36 11.57 4.44 -9.97
CA THR A 36 10.92 3.29 -10.60
C THR A 36 9.86 2.68 -9.68
N LEU A 37 10.16 2.53 -8.38
CA LEU A 37 9.20 2.05 -7.38
C LEU A 37 8.00 3.00 -7.25
N VAL A 38 8.24 4.30 -7.08
CA VAL A 38 7.18 5.30 -6.93
C VAL A 38 6.28 5.35 -8.16
N ASN A 39 6.89 5.40 -9.36
CA ASN A 39 6.13 5.40 -10.61
C ASN A 39 5.32 4.12 -10.79
N PHE A 40 5.85 2.96 -10.37
CA PHE A 40 5.10 1.72 -10.39
C PHE A 40 3.88 1.77 -9.48
N ILE A 41 4.07 2.17 -8.22
CA ILE A 41 2.99 2.27 -7.22
C ILE A 41 1.86 3.17 -7.73
N GLN A 42 2.19 4.37 -8.21
CA GLN A 42 1.22 5.35 -8.70
C GLN A 42 0.50 4.96 -9.99
N LYS A 43 1.10 4.08 -10.81
CA LYS A 43 0.43 3.51 -11.99
C LYS A 43 -0.43 2.30 -11.64
N LYS A 44 -0.04 1.54 -10.62
CA LYS A 44 -0.64 0.26 -10.27
C LYS A 44 -1.83 0.41 -9.34
N TYR A 45 -1.76 1.34 -8.41
CA TYR A 45 -2.76 1.58 -7.38
C TYR A 45 -3.43 2.94 -7.56
N LYS A 46 -4.68 3.02 -7.13
CA LYS A 46 -5.40 4.28 -7.01
C LYS A 46 -4.93 4.96 -5.71
N CYS A 47 -3.85 5.72 -5.79
CA CYS A 47 -3.16 6.33 -4.64
C CYS A 47 -3.93 7.54 -4.05
N GLU A 48 -5.19 7.32 -3.72
CA GLU A 48 -6.09 8.28 -3.09
C GLU A 48 -6.34 7.87 -1.63
N ILE A 49 -6.49 8.84 -0.74
CA ILE A 49 -6.87 8.58 0.64
C ILE A 49 -8.32 8.08 0.67
N GLN A 50 -8.48 6.82 1.04
CA GLN A 50 -9.77 6.15 1.17
C GLN A 50 -9.80 5.37 2.49
N ASP A 51 -10.99 5.28 3.08
CA ASP A 51 -11.16 4.56 4.34
C ASP A 51 -10.81 3.08 4.17
N GLN A 52 -9.92 2.58 5.01
CA GLN A 52 -9.51 1.19 5.07
C GLN A 52 -8.88 0.62 3.78
N VAL A 53 -8.33 1.49 2.93
CA VAL A 53 -7.54 1.09 1.75
C VAL A 53 -6.07 1.39 2.01
N PRO A 54 -5.17 0.38 2.01
CA PRO A 54 -3.76 0.61 2.26
C PRO A 54 -3.13 1.54 1.22
N LEU A 55 -2.31 2.46 1.72
CA LEU A 55 -1.44 3.32 0.94
C LEU A 55 0.03 3.00 1.25
N TYR A 56 0.90 3.46 0.36
CA TYR A 56 2.33 3.22 0.44
C TYR A 56 3.08 4.54 0.64
N GLY A 57 4.18 4.49 1.37
CA GLY A 57 4.98 5.65 1.67
C GLY A 57 6.34 5.29 2.23
N PHE A 58 7.09 6.32 2.56
CA PHE A 58 8.42 6.19 3.16
C PHE A 58 8.44 6.91 4.50
N VAL A 59 9.13 6.33 5.48
CA VAL A 59 9.31 6.97 6.77
C VAL A 59 10.13 8.26 6.58
N HIS A 60 9.58 9.40 7.01
CA HIS A 60 10.32 10.64 7.15
C HIS A 60 11.07 10.67 8.49
N ARG A 61 10.35 10.36 9.58
CA ARG A 61 10.92 10.17 10.92
C ARG A 61 10.01 9.32 11.78
N ALA A 62 10.56 8.68 12.81
CA ALA A 62 9.79 7.96 13.82
C ALA A 62 10.23 8.39 15.22
N TYR A 63 9.27 8.55 16.13
CA TYR A 63 9.55 9.02 17.48
C TYR A 63 8.49 8.53 18.47
N ILE A 64 8.90 8.38 19.73
CA ILE A 64 8.00 7.99 20.81
C ILE A 64 7.29 9.25 21.33
N SER A 65 5.96 9.27 21.32
CA SER A 65 5.15 10.32 21.93
C SER A 65 4.53 9.86 23.25
N ASN A 66 4.55 10.77 24.22
CA ASN A 66 3.88 10.63 25.52
C ASN A 66 2.66 11.56 25.63
N ASP A 67 2.23 12.19 24.54
CA ASP A 67 1.22 13.24 24.62
C ASP A 67 -0.15 12.69 25.00
N GLU A 68 -0.51 11.49 24.56
CA GLU A 68 -1.72 10.79 25.03
C GLU A 68 -1.68 10.50 26.55
N ILE A 69 -0.50 10.23 27.11
CA ILE A 69 -0.32 10.05 28.56
C ILE A 69 -0.54 11.37 29.29
N LYS A 70 0.07 12.46 28.81
CA LYS A 70 -0.10 13.80 29.41
C LYS A 70 -1.55 14.27 29.39
N LEU A 71 -2.31 13.85 28.39
CA LEU A 71 -3.74 14.16 28.24
C LEU A 71 -4.66 13.18 28.99
N GLY A 72 -4.11 12.13 29.61
CA GLY A 72 -4.90 11.10 30.33
C GLY A 72 -5.74 10.21 29.41
N ILE A 73 -5.36 10.10 28.13
CA ILE A 73 -6.05 9.29 27.11
C ILE A 73 -5.51 7.85 27.10
N SER A 74 -4.22 7.67 27.36
CA SER A 74 -3.54 6.37 27.36
C SER A 74 -2.56 6.26 28.52
N ASP A 75 -2.37 5.05 29.04
CA ASP A 75 -1.36 4.74 30.06
C ASP A 75 0.00 4.37 29.45
N LYS A 76 0.10 4.29 28.12
CA LYS A 76 1.28 3.84 27.40
C LYS A 76 1.70 4.85 26.34
N PRO A 77 3.03 5.00 26.10
CA PRO A 77 3.50 5.78 24.97
C PRO A 77 3.01 5.17 23.66
N ILE A 78 3.03 5.97 22.60
CA ILE A 78 2.79 5.52 21.23
C ILE A 78 4.02 5.79 20.37
N LEU A 79 4.23 4.94 19.36
CA LEU A 79 5.22 5.19 18.33
C LEU A 79 4.57 5.97 17.19
N CYS A 80 4.86 7.27 17.11
CA CYS A 80 4.47 8.12 16.01
C CYS A 80 5.45 7.97 14.86
N VAL A 81 4.93 7.90 13.63
CA VAL A 81 5.71 7.79 12.41
C VAL A 81 5.22 8.88 11.47
N GLU A 82 6.10 9.80 11.11
CA GLU A 82 5.83 10.69 10.00
C GLU A 82 6.18 9.99 8.70
N VAL A 83 5.23 10.03 7.77
CA VAL A 83 5.29 9.27 6.52
C VAL A 83 5.18 10.24 5.36
N MET A 84 6.13 10.17 4.44
CA MET A 84 6.01 10.71 3.09
C MET A 84 5.08 9.79 2.30
N LEU A 85 3.78 10.08 2.35
CA LEU A 85 2.75 9.29 1.70
C LEU A 85 2.75 9.53 0.19
N LEU A 86 2.72 8.46 -0.59
CA LEU A 86 2.63 8.54 -2.05
C LEU A 86 1.17 8.67 -2.48
N LEU A 87 0.84 9.79 -3.10
CA LEU A 87 -0.49 10.07 -3.64
C LEU A 87 -0.47 10.11 -5.16
N GLU A 88 -1.64 10.18 -5.79
CA GLU A 88 -1.76 10.31 -7.24
C GLU A 88 -1.02 11.56 -7.79
N ASN A 89 -0.69 11.51 -9.08
CA ASN A 89 -0.06 12.62 -9.82
C ASN A 89 1.26 13.11 -9.21
N LYS A 90 2.09 12.19 -8.68
CA LYS A 90 3.38 12.51 -8.05
C LYS A 90 3.26 13.42 -6.82
N LYS A 91 2.07 13.55 -6.24
CA LYS A 91 1.88 14.30 -5.00
C LYS A 91 2.46 13.49 -3.83
N ILE A 92 3.16 14.20 -2.96
CA ILE A 92 3.68 13.66 -1.70
C ILE A 92 3.07 14.49 -0.59
N GLN A 93 2.54 13.81 0.43
CA GLN A 93 2.02 14.45 1.63
C GLN A 93 2.73 13.86 2.84
N ILE A 94 3.18 14.72 3.76
CA ILE A 94 3.64 14.27 5.06
C ILE A 94 2.42 14.11 5.96
N ILE A 95 2.22 12.91 6.47
CA ILE A 95 1.19 12.58 7.46
C ILE A 95 1.83 11.99 8.69
N GLU A 96 1.15 12.08 9.82
CA GLU A 96 1.51 11.33 11.01
C GLU A 96 0.63 10.08 11.11
N SER A 97 1.27 8.93 11.28
CA SER A 97 0.62 7.65 11.56
C SER A 97 1.10 7.07 12.88
N ILE A 98 0.24 6.24 13.48
CA ILE A 98 0.57 5.52 14.71
C ILE A 98 1.01 4.10 14.34
N CYS A 99 2.16 3.66 14.85
CA CYS A 99 2.59 2.27 14.76
C CYS A 99 2.06 1.50 15.99
N PRO A 100 1.29 0.42 15.82
CA PRO A 100 0.77 -0.37 16.95
C PRO A 100 1.86 -1.03 17.80
N ARG A 101 3.09 -1.16 17.29
CA ARG A 101 4.22 -1.77 17.99
C ARG A 101 5.26 -0.73 18.37
N LEU A 102 5.51 -0.57 19.67
CA LEU A 102 6.48 0.37 20.22
C LEU A 102 7.95 0.00 19.96
N ASN A 103 8.28 -1.30 20.00
CA ASN A 103 9.66 -1.78 19.96
C ASN A 103 10.21 -2.01 18.54
N THR A 104 9.70 -1.29 17.54
CA THR A 104 10.09 -1.45 16.13
C THR A 104 11.11 -0.41 15.71
N GLU A 105 12.14 -0.82 14.98
CA GLU A 105 13.11 0.10 14.37
C GLU A 105 12.63 0.57 13.00
N LEU A 106 11.83 1.64 12.98
CA LEU A 106 11.50 2.39 11.76
C LEU A 106 12.51 3.53 11.57
N LYS A 107 13.24 3.50 10.46
CA LYS A 107 14.28 4.47 10.10
C LYS A 107 13.83 5.30 8.90
N GLU A 108 14.37 6.52 8.79
CA GLU A 108 14.14 7.37 7.62
C GLU A 108 14.43 6.60 6.32
N GLY A 109 13.54 6.72 5.34
CA GLY A 109 13.61 6.03 4.06
C GLY A 109 13.04 4.61 4.04
N ASP A 110 12.65 4.04 5.18
CA ASP A 110 12.01 2.71 5.20
C ASP A 110 10.69 2.74 4.41
N PHE A 111 10.53 1.76 3.51
CA PHE A 111 9.31 1.59 2.73
C PHE A 111 8.23 0.90 3.56
N ILE A 112 7.05 1.50 3.66
CA ILE A 112 5.98 1.06 4.56
C ILE A 112 4.59 1.09 3.91
N ALA A 113 3.67 0.30 4.47
CA ALA A 113 2.24 0.41 4.23
C ALA A 113 1.54 1.11 5.39
N VAL A 114 0.59 1.99 5.05
CA VAL A 114 -0.21 2.76 6.00
C VAL A 114 -1.70 2.55 5.69
N LEU A 115 -2.53 2.42 6.72
CA LEU A 115 -3.97 2.30 6.61
C LEU A 115 -4.65 3.58 7.10
N PRO A 116 -5.32 4.33 6.21
CA PRO A 116 -6.17 5.45 6.62
C PRO A 116 -7.48 4.95 7.24
N PHE A 117 -7.96 5.69 8.24
CA PHE A 117 -9.28 5.53 8.85
C PHE A 117 -9.99 6.88 8.86
N TYR A 118 -11.21 6.92 8.36
CA TYR A 118 -12.03 8.13 8.40
C TYR A 118 -12.96 8.12 9.59
N ASN A 119 -12.80 9.09 10.49
CA ASN A 119 -13.74 9.29 11.57
C ASN A 119 -14.90 10.17 11.09
N LEU A 120 -16.04 9.55 10.78
CA LEU A 120 -17.25 10.26 10.33
C LEU A 120 -17.74 11.32 11.33
N ARG A 121 -17.61 11.06 12.64
CA ARG A 121 -18.12 11.96 13.70
C ARG A 121 -17.33 13.26 13.75
N HIS A 122 -16.01 13.17 13.62
CA HIS A 122 -15.11 14.32 13.75
C HIS A 122 -14.62 14.86 12.41
N GLN A 123 -14.93 14.18 11.31
CA GLN A 123 -14.50 14.50 9.94
C GLN A 123 -12.98 14.59 9.78
N ILE A 124 -12.26 13.73 10.51
CA ILE A 124 -10.78 13.70 10.52
C ILE A 124 -10.29 12.34 10.04
N TRP A 125 -9.16 12.34 9.35
CA TRP A 125 -8.42 11.14 9.00
C TRP A 125 -7.41 10.81 10.10
N SER A 126 -7.35 9.53 10.47
CA SER A 126 -6.24 8.96 11.23
C SER A 126 -5.53 7.90 10.38
N TYR A 127 -4.29 7.60 10.72
CA TYR A 127 -3.45 6.72 9.94
C TYR A 127 -2.71 5.74 10.84
N VAL A 128 -2.64 4.47 10.42
CA VAL A 128 -1.94 3.42 11.16
C VAL A 128 -0.88 2.79 10.28
N THR A 129 0.35 2.70 10.78
CA THR A 129 1.44 2.00 10.08
C THR A 129 1.21 0.49 10.21
N LEU A 130 0.99 -0.19 9.08
CA LEU A 130 0.65 -1.61 9.06
C LEU A 130 1.88 -2.51 9.00
N ALA A 131 2.87 -2.15 8.19
CA ALA A 131 4.00 -3.01 7.89
C ALA A 131 5.18 -2.23 7.32
N LYS A 132 6.38 -2.75 7.55
CA LYS A 132 7.59 -2.47 6.77
C LYS A 132 7.67 -3.45 5.62
N LEU A 133 8.05 -2.96 4.45
CA LEU A 133 8.00 -3.69 3.19
C LEU A 133 9.39 -3.76 2.57
N TYR A 134 9.66 -4.87 1.90
CA TYR A 134 10.70 -4.88 0.88
C TYR A 134 10.17 -4.21 -0.38
N SER A 135 11.05 -3.59 -1.15
CA SER A 135 10.80 -3.10 -2.52
C SER A 135 10.66 -4.26 -3.52
N ILE A 136 9.94 -5.31 -3.17
CA ILE A 136 9.72 -6.53 -3.95
C ILE A 136 8.22 -6.73 -4.09
N TYR A 137 7.70 -6.56 -5.30
CA TYR A 137 6.32 -6.82 -5.65
C TYR A 137 6.13 -8.29 -6.02
N LEU A 138 5.15 -8.95 -5.40
CA LEU A 138 4.88 -10.37 -5.51
C LEU A 138 3.73 -10.70 -6.49
N GLY A 139 3.08 -9.70 -7.08
CA GLY A 139 1.99 -9.89 -8.03
C GLY A 139 0.61 -9.45 -7.53
N ASN A 140 -0.41 -9.63 -8.38
CA ASN A 140 -1.70 -8.94 -8.32
C ASN A 140 -2.52 -9.22 -7.06
N ASN A 141 -2.27 -10.33 -6.37
CA ASN A 141 -3.02 -10.72 -5.18
C ASN A 141 -2.20 -10.67 -3.88
N GLN A 142 -0.89 -10.46 -3.97
CA GLN A 142 0.02 -10.53 -2.82
C GLN A 142 0.63 -9.17 -2.46
N GLY A 143 0.63 -8.21 -3.38
CA GLY A 143 1.17 -6.87 -3.12
C GLY A 143 2.69 -6.89 -2.96
N PHE A 144 3.21 -6.08 -2.04
CA PHE A 144 4.64 -6.06 -1.71
C PHE A 144 4.98 -7.06 -0.62
N LYS A 145 6.18 -7.64 -0.70
CA LYS A 145 6.71 -8.56 0.31
C LYS A 145 6.86 -7.84 1.64
N ILE A 146 6.22 -8.36 2.69
CA ILE A 146 6.32 -7.83 4.05
C ILE A 146 7.68 -8.20 4.64
N GLN A 147 8.38 -7.19 5.16
CA GLN A 147 9.58 -7.36 5.98
C GLN A 147 9.19 -7.54 7.45
N GLU A 148 8.38 -6.62 7.98
CA GLU A 148 7.88 -6.67 9.36
C GLU A 148 6.40 -6.29 9.38
N ASN A 149 5.60 -7.02 10.15
CA ASN A 149 4.16 -6.79 10.29
C ASN A 149 3.84 -6.17 11.64
N TYR A 150 3.12 -5.04 11.62
CA TYR A 150 2.72 -4.27 12.80
C TYR A 150 1.20 -4.28 13.03
N ALA A 151 0.40 -4.77 12.07
CA ALA A 151 -1.06 -4.83 12.18
C ALA A 151 -1.57 -5.80 13.27
N LYS A 152 -0.70 -6.69 13.75
CA LYS A 152 -0.94 -7.56 14.92
C LYS A 152 -0.05 -7.05 16.06
N GLY A 153 -0.53 -6.02 16.76
CA GLY A 153 0.01 -5.54 18.03
C GLY A 153 -0.81 -6.07 19.18
#